data_AF-A0A433PT23-F1
#
_entry.id   AF-A0A433PT23-F1
#
_cell.length_a   1.000
_cell.length_b   1.000
_cell.length_c   1.000
_cell.angle_alpha   90.00
_cell.angle_beta   90.00
_cell.angle_gamma   90.00
#
_symmetry.space_group_name_H-M   'P 1'
#
loop_
_entity.id
_entity.type
_entity.pdbx_description
1 polymer ?
#
loop_
_entity_poly.entity_id
_entity_poly.type
_entity_poly.pdbx_seq_one_letter_code
_entity_poly.pdbx_strand_id
1 'polypeptide(L)'
;MCVPFPCRRRRRRSVAPGRLTKIEEPNLPIPQVDTIISEPIGVLLVHERMLESFIHARDHYLKPGGALFPSKGVLFLAPFTDAGLWSETMGKARFWEQQAFYGVDLTTLYQDARDEMFSMPVVGHFDHRSLLCTPSSSSSGYDVDFTSISLLELQDFTVPISWSLLYTGLIHGVAGWFDLAFIPPVTPPTTPPGAYVEMSTGPAAERTHWQQVRFLFKEPLGVNAGQRVQGWMRCVVNDMRSYTVTIELVVGEMGVELSNPASATAEDSDAWVPHPLRRRGTWQLHEQTYNYNYSPAFAGQDYRPEYSCLYMPEQQQVAASFVTAPPPPPGIAEAGVVVDVSQLGSFDAADFWLNKG
;
A
#
# COMPACT_ATOMS: atom_id res chain seq x y z
N MET A 1 -1.02 49.02 36.46
CA MET A 1 -2.01 47.93 36.38
C MET A 1 -1.41 46.81 35.53
N CYS A 2 -0.74 45.84 36.14
CA CYS A 2 -0.36 44.60 35.45
C CYS A 2 -1.53 43.63 35.60
N VAL A 3 -2.14 43.26 34.50
CA VAL A 3 -3.17 42.20 34.46
C VAL A 3 -2.44 40.87 34.45
N PRO A 4 -2.55 40.00 35.48
CA PRO A 4 -2.00 38.66 35.41
C PRO A 4 -3.03 37.77 34.72
N PHE A 5 -2.71 37.29 33.52
CA PHE A 5 -3.38 36.15 32.91
C PHE A 5 -3.11 34.89 33.76
N PRO A 6 -4.12 34.19 34.29
CA PRO A 6 -3.90 32.92 34.97
C PRO A 6 -4.05 31.73 34.01
N CYS A 7 -3.41 30.64 34.39
CA CYS A 7 -3.61 29.27 33.91
C CYS A 7 -2.74 28.79 32.74
N ARG A 8 -1.43 28.68 32.97
CA ARG A 8 -0.68 27.53 32.43
C ARG A 8 -1.19 26.27 33.15
N ARG A 9 -2.13 25.53 32.56
CA ARG A 9 -2.39 24.13 32.94
C ARG A 9 -1.08 23.37 32.76
N ARG A 10 -0.36 23.11 33.87
CA ARG A 10 0.71 22.10 33.89
C ARG A 10 0.07 20.81 33.38
N ARG A 11 0.47 20.34 32.20
CA ARG A 11 0.17 18.97 31.74
C ARG A 11 0.76 18.03 32.80
N ARG A 12 -0.07 17.55 33.73
CA ARG A 12 0.33 16.51 34.69
C ARG A 12 0.49 15.24 33.88
N ARG A 13 1.73 14.84 33.61
CA ARG A 13 2.02 13.45 33.21
C ARG A 13 1.96 12.63 34.48
N SER A 14 0.83 11.96 34.72
CA SER A 14 0.75 10.89 35.69
C SER A 14 1.17 9.61 34.98
N VAL A 15 2.35 9.08 35.30
CA VAL A 15 2.69 7.71 34.95
C VAL A 15 1.95 6.85 35.97
N ALA A 16 1.06 5.97 35.52
CA ALA A 16 0.42 5.00 36.42
C ALA A 16 1.52 4.19 37.11
N PRO A 17 1.65 4.23 38.44
CA PRO A 17 2.77 3.62 39.13
C PRO A 17 2.63 2.09 39.15
N GLY A 18 3.63 1.39 38.61
CA GLY A 18 3.95 0.01 38.97
C GLY A 18 3.15 -1.08 38.25
N ARG A 19 3.91 -1.93 37.53
CA ARG A 19 3.50 -3.09 36.71
C ARG A 19 2.87 -2.69 35.36
N LEU A 20 3.41 -3.27 34.28
CA LEU A 20 2.79 -3.28 32.95
C LEU A 20 1.43 -3.97 33.09
N THR A 21 0.42 -3.23 33.54
CA THR A 21 -0.96 -3.69 33.60
C THR A 21 -1.51 -3.59 32.19
N LYS A 22 -2.07 -4.70 31.72
CA LYS A 22 -2.70 -4.76 30.40
C LYS A 22 -3.94 -3.88 30.42
N ILE A 23 -4.17 -3.09 29.39
CA ILE A 23 -5.31 -2.16 29.33
C ILE A 23 -6.66 -2.90 29.38
N GLU A 24 -6.64 -4.18 29.04
CA GLU A 24 -7.77 -5.11 29.08
C GLU A 24 -8.06 -5.68 30.46
N GLU A 25 -7.25 -5.36 31.48
CA GLU A 25 -7.50 -5.82 32.86
C GLU A 25 -8.76 -5.14 33.43
N PRO A 26 -9.64 -5.91 34.10
CA PRO A 26 -10.85 -5.35 34.67
C PRO A 26 -10.52 -4.42 35.87
N ASN A 27 -11.32 -3.38 36.05
CA ASN A 27 -11.25 -2.44 37.18
C ASN A 27 -9.97 -1.60 37.28
N LEU A 28 -9.33 -1.28 36.13
CA LEU A 28 -8.26 -0.28 36.14
C LEU A 28 -8.80 1.08 36.61
N PRO A 29 -8.12 1.77 37.54
CA PRO A 29 -8.54 3.05 38.08
C PRO A 29 -8.25 4.22 37.11
N ILE A 30 -8.61 4.05 35.83
CA ILE A 30 -8.39 5.03 34.76
C ILE A 30 -9.72 5.74 34.48
N PRO A 31 -9.82 7.06 34.68
CA PRO A 31 -11.01 7.81 34.31
C PRO A 31 -11.14 7.89 32.78
N GLN A 32 -12.36 8.14 32.29
CA GLN A 32 -12.53 8.42 30.86
C GLN A 32 -11.72 9.65 30.42
N VAL A 33 -11.12 9.56 29.23
CA VAL A 33 -10.21 10.54 28.65
C VAL A 33 -10.80 11.20 27.41
N ASP A 34 -10.35 12.42 27.11
CA ASP A 34 -10.78 13.18 25.92
C ASP A 34 -10.00 12.77 24.67
N THR A 35 -8.84 12.14 24.83
CA THR A 35 -7.96 11.76 23.72
C THR A 35 -7.16 10.53 24.07
N ILE A 36 -7.12 9.56 23.15
CA ILE A 36 -6.23 8.41 23.20
C ILE A 36 -5.24 8.52 22.05
N ILE A 37 -3.96 8.36 22.38
CA ILE A 37 -2.86 8.36 21.42
C ILE A 37 -2.09 7.08 21.63
N SER A 38 -1.90 6.31 20.56
CA SER A 38 -1.06 5.12 20.58
C SER A 38 -0.34 4.98 19.24
N GLU A 39 0.66 4.11 19.23
CA GLU A 39 1.24 3.55 18.01
C GLU A 39 0.92 2.04 18.05
N PRO A 40 -0.27 1.62 17.58
CA PRO A 40 -0.73 0.24 17.73
C PRO A 40 -0.48 -0.61 16.47
N ILE A 41 0.55 -0.29 15.66
CA ILE A 41 0.60 -0.72 14.27
C ILE A 41 1.79 -1.63 14.00
N GLY A 42 1.49 -2.76 13.35
CA GLY A 42 2.50 -3.68 12.85
C GLY A 42 2.62 -3.66 11.33
N VAL A 43 3.42 -4.59 10.80
CA VAL A 43 3.45 -4.93 9.37
C VAL A 43 2.03 -5.17 8.84
N LEU A 44 1.74 -4.68 7.62
CA LEU A 44 0.40 -4.71 7.01
C LEU A 44 -0.69 -4.14 7.94
N LEU A 45 -0.39 -3.09 8.70
CA LEU A 45 -1.26 -2.43 9.67
C LEU A 45 -1.63 -3.26 10.92
N VAL A 46 -1.87 -4.56 10.75
CA VAL A 46 -2.56 -5.40 11.73
C VAL A 46 -1.67 -6.38 12.49
N HIS A 47 -0.41 -6.59 12.05
CA HIS A 47 0.49 -7.51 12.73
C HIS A 47 0.69 -7.15 14.23
N GLU A 48 1.01 -8.15 15.04
CA GLU A 48 1.10 -8.10 16.52
C GLU A 48 -0.22 -7.89 17.27
N ARG A 49 -1.34 -7.68 16.56
CA ARG A 49 -2.69 -7.51 17.14
C ARG A 49 -2.80 -6.39 18.19
N MET A 50 -1.88 -5.42 18.15
CA MET A 50 -1.90 -4.26 19.07
C MET A 50 -3.13 -3.36 18.88
N LEU A 51 -3.73 -3.38 17.68
CA LEU A 51 -4.98 -2.69 17.40
C LEU A 51 -6.13 -3.16 18.31
N GLU A 52 -6.16 -4.42 18.76
CA GLU A 52 -7.21 -4.91 19.66
C GLU A 52 -7.19 -4.16 21.00
N SER A 53 -6.01 -3.97 21.58
CA SER A 53 -5.80 -3.17 22.79
C SER A 53 -6.20 -1.71 22.58
N PHE A 54 -5.94 -1.17 21.39
CA PHE A 54 -6.29 0.21 21.04
C PHE A 54 -7.80 0.41 20.93
N ILE A 55 -8.50 -0.53 20.28
CA ILE A 55 -9.96 -0.54 20.18
C ILE A 55 -10.61 -0.79 21.55
N HIS A 56 -10.05 -1.68 22.36
CA HIS A 56 -10.48 -1.86 23.75
C HIS A 56 -10.35 -0.56 24.55
N ALA A 57 -9.22 0.15 24.40
CA ALA A 57 -9.03 1.43 25.07
C ALA A 57 -10.06 2.48 24.65
N ARG A 58 -10.39 2.54 23.35
CA ARG A 58 -11.43 3.40 22.79
C ARG A 58 -12.78 3.12 23.45
N ASP A 59 -13.22 1.86 23.47
CA ASP A 59 -14.57 1.49 23.90
C ASP A 59 -14.81 1.70 25.40
N HIS A 60 -13.76 1.53 26.22
CA HIS A 60 -13.88 1.59 27.68
C HIS A 60 -13.49 2.95 28.28
N TYR A 61 -12.52 3.64 27.68
CA TYR A 61 -11.91 4.83 28.29
C TYR A 61 -12.07 6.10 27.47
N LEU A 62 -12.50 6.07 26.21
CA LEU A 62 -12.74 7.31 25.46
C LEU A 62 -14.11 7.89 25.78
N LYS A 63 -14.17 9.20 26.05
CA LYS A 63 -15.45 9.91 26.15
C LYS A 63 -16.15 9.98 24.80
N PRO A 64 -17.50 10.06 24.74
CA PRO A 64 -18.21 10.37 23.51
C PRO A 64 -17.70 11.67 22.87
N GLY A 65 -17.33 11.61 21.58
CA GLY A 65 -16.73 12.73 20.85
C GLY A 65 -15.25 12.99 21.16
N GLY A 66 -14.58 12.09 21.88
CA GLY A 66 -13.14 12.14 22.11
C GLY A 66 -12.32 11.89 20.83
N ALA A 67 -11.06 12.30 20.86
CA ALA A 67 -10.12 12.13 19.76
C ALA A 67 -9.36 10.80 19.83
N LEU A 68 -9.18 10.16 18.69
CA LEU A 68 -8.37 8.95 18.56
C LEU A 68 -7.23 9.20 17.57
N PHE A 69 -5.99 8.93 17.98
CA PHE A 69 -4.80 9.11 17.14
C PHE A 69 -3.93 7.85 17.15
N PRO A 70 -3.70 7.19 16.00
CA PRO A 70 -4.29 7.49 14.68
C PRO A 70 -5.81 7.33 14.67
N SER A 71 -6.49 8.03 13.75
CA SER A 71 -7.95 7.99 13.64
C SER A 71 -8.41 6.93 12.64
N LYS A 72 -7.63 6.74 11.57
CA LYS A 72 -7.92 5.81 10.48
C LYS A 72 -6.62 5.26 9.90
N GLY A 73 -6.64 3.99 9.52
CA GLY A 73 -5.62 3.36 8.69
C GLY A 73 -6.20 3.05 7.32
N VAL A 74 -5.39 3.11 6.26
CA VAL A 74 -5.80 2.74 4.90
C VAL A 74 -4.84 1.68 4.40
N LEU A 75 -5.34 0.48 4.11
CA LEU A 75 -4.57 -0.63 3.56
C LEU A 75 -4.53 -0.56 2.04
N PHE A 76 -3.33 -0.57 1.47
CA PHE A 76 -3.14 -0.59 0.03
C PHE A 76 -2.56 -1.92 -0.42
N LEU A 77 -3.09 -2.45 -1.51
CA LEU A 77 -2.59 -3.66 -2.16
C LEU A 77 -2.33 -3.38 -3.64
N ALA A 78 -1.22 -3.89 -4.16
CA ALA A 78 -0.91 -3.83 -5.58
C ALA A 78 -0.16 -5.09 -6.05
N PRO A 79 -0.36 -5.52 -7.31
CA PRO A 79 0.41 -6.60 -7.90
C PRO A 79 1.81 -6.10 -8.25
N PHE A 80 2.83 -6.92 -7.99
CA PHE A 80 4.22 -6.59 -8.29
C PHE A 80 4.90 -7.66 -9.14
N THR A 81 5.95 -7.24 -9.87
CA THR A 81 6.90 -8.13 -10.53
C THR A 81 8.26 -8.03 -9.85
N ASP A 82 8.83 -9.16 -9.44
CA ASP A 82 10.18 -9.22 -8.89
C ASP A 82 10.76 -10.63 -9.10
N ALA A 83 11.28 -10.84 -10.31
CA ALA A 83 11.89 -12.12 -10.68
C ALA A 83 13.12 -12.45 -9.83
N GLY A 84 13.84 -11.43 -9.34
CA GLY A 84 15.01 -11.59 -8.48
C GLY A 84 14.62 -12.17 -7.13
N LEU A 85 13.66 -11.53 -6.45
CA LEU A 85 13.13 -12.02 -5.17
C LEU A 85 12.50 -13.41 -5.31
N TRP A 86 11.71 -13.64 -6.37
CA TRP A 86 11.11 -14.94 -6.61
C TRP A 86 12.17 -16.03 -6.83
N SER A 87 13.21 -15.74 -7.62
CA SER A 87 14.31 -16.68 -7.88
C SER A 87 15.15 -16.96 -6.63
N GLU A 88 15.37 -15.96 -5.78
CA GLU A 88 16.04 -16.12 -4.48
C GLU A 88 15.24 -17.07 -3.57
N THR A 89 13.93 -16.85 -3.48
CA THR A 89 13.00 -17.67 -2.68
C THR A 89 12.94 -19.10 -3.21
N MET A 90 12.77 -19.27 -4.51
CA MET A 90 12.79 -20.58 -5.17
C MET A 90 14.14 -21.27 -4.99
N GLY A 91 15.26 -20.53 -5.06
CA GLY A 91 16.60 -21.07 -4.83
C GLY A 91 16.77 -21.71 -3.46
N LYS A 92 16.16 -21.13 -2.40
CA LYS A 92 16.15 -21.72 -1.05
C LYS A 92 15.38 -23.04 -1.01
N ALA A 93 14.26 -23.15 -1.72
CA ALA A 93 13.52 -24.41 -1.84
C ALA A 93 14.29 -25.47 -2.64
N ARG A 94 14.95 -25.06 -3.74
CA ARG A 94 15.73 -25.97 -4.60
C ARG A 94 16.94 -26.61 -3.93
N PHE A 95 17.40 -26.09 -2.79
CA PHE A 95 18.38 -26.77 -1.95
C PHE A 95 17.97 -28.22 -1.64
N TRP A 96 16.67 -28.47 -1.46
CA TRP A 96 16.11 -29.76 -1.09
C TRP A 96 15.95 -30.72 -2.28
N GLU A 97 16.22 -30.30 -3.51
CA GLU A 97 16.23 -31.19 -4.69
C GLU A 97 17.51 -32.06 -4.77
N GLN A 98 18.39 -31.98 -3.77
CA GLN A 98 19.65 -32.73 -3.75
C GLN A 98 19.43 -34.21 -3.42
N GLN A 99 19.79 -35.08 -4.37
CA GLN A 99 19.68 -36.54 -4.23
C GLN A 99 20.79 -37.21 -3.39
N ALA A 100 21.89 -36.51 -3.15
CA ALA A 100 23.08 -37.08 -2.50
C ALA A 100 23.79 -36.09 -1.57
N PHE A 101 23.05 -35.35 -0.75
CA PHE A 101 23.61 -34.44 0.24
C PHE A 101 24.27 -35.26 1.37
N TYR A 102 25.59 -35.34 1.35
CA TYR A 102 26.37 -36.23 2.23
C TYR A 102 25.89 -37.70 2.22
N GLY A 103 25.39 -38.17 1.06
CA GLY A 103 24.87 -39.53 0.89
C GLY A 103 23.40 -39.71 1.31
N VAL A 104 22.68 -38.62 1.61
CA VAL A 104 21.23 -38.62 1.90
C VAL A 104 20.47 -37.93 0.77
N ASP A 105 19.36 -38.54 0.35
CA ASP A 105 18.41 -37.95 -0.60
C ASP A 105 17.42 -37.05 0.15
N LEU A 106 17.42 -35.76 -0.18
CA LEU A 106 16.55 -34.74 0.44
C LEU A 106 15.26 -34.49 -0.36
N THR A 107 15.13 -35.06 -1.56
CA THR A 107 14.06 -34.71 -2.51
C THR A 107 12.65 -34.93 -1.99
N THR A 108 12.47 -35.85 -1.03
CA THR A 108 11.17 -36.09 -0.39
C THR A 108 10.65 -34.90 0.41
N LEU A 109 11.53 -34.00 0.85
CA LEU A 109 11.19 -32.80 1.63
C LEU A 109 11.03 -31.55 0.75
N TYR A 110 11.27 -31.66 -0.56
CA TYR A 110 11.25 -30.50 -1.46
C TYR A 110 9.90 -29.78 -1.48
N GLN A 111 8.78 -30.53 -1.50
CA GLN A 111 7.45 -29.92 -1.55
C GLN A 111 7.16 -29.15 -0.27
N ASP A 112 7.42 -29.75 0.91
CA ASP A 112 7.23 -29.10 2.21
C ASP A 112 8.11 -27.84 2.32
N ALA A 113 9.38 -27.93 1.91
CA ALA A 113 10.29 -26.79 1.93
C ALA A 113 9.89 -25.69 0.95
N ARG A 114 9.38 -26.03 -0.24
CA ARG A 114 8.82 -25.05 -1.18
C ARG A 114 7.61 -24.37 -0.57
N ASP A 115 6.75 -25.11 0.10
CA ASP A 115 5.53 -24.59 0.66
C ASP A 115 5.79 -23.65 1.84
N GLU A 116 6.71 -24.02 2.72
CA GLU A 116 7.20 -23.18 3.83
C GLU A 116 7.87 -21.89 3.31
N MET A 117 8.78 -22.01 2.33
CA MET A 117 9.52 -20.84 1.85
C MET A 117 8.61 -19.80 1.18
N PHE A 118 7.54 -20.25 0.52
CA PHE A 118 6.54 -19.39 -0.09
C PHE A 118 5.39 -18.99 0.84
N SER A 119 5.23 -19.59 2.03
CA SER A 119 4.25 -19.17 3.05
C SER A 119 4.75 -18.03 3.94
N MET A 120 6.04 -17.69 3.86
CA MET A 120 6.65 -16.56 4.56
C MET A 120 6.45 -15.23 3.80
N PRO A 121 5.76 -14.22 4.38
CA PRO A 121 5.72 -12.88 3.79
C PRO A 121 7.10 -12.22 3.81
N VAL A 122 7.45 -11.54 2.72
CA VAL A 122 8.73 -10.83 2.61
C VAL A 122 8.55 -9.37 3.01
N VAL A 123 9.16 -8.97 4.13
CA VAL A 123 9.19 -7.57 4.59
C VAL A 123 10.44 -6.90 4.06
N GLY A 124 10.27 -5.84 3.28
CA GLY A 124 11.36 -5.22 2.54
C GLY A 124 10.91 -3.93 1.88
N HIS A 125 11.78 -2.92 1.84
CA HIS A 125 11.58 -1.82 0.90
C HIS A 125 11.77 -2.32 -0.52
N PHE A 126 10.97 -1.84 -1.47
CA PHE A 126 11.13 -2.17 -2.88
C PHE A 126 10.85 -0.96 -3.76
N ASP A 127 11.28 -1.04 -5.01
CA ASP A 127 11.07 0.02 -5.98
C ASP A 127 9.60 0.04 -6.43
N HIS A 128 8.89 1.14 -6.20
CA HIS A 128 7.49 1.30 -6.59
C HIS A 128 7.23 1.10 -8.10
N ARG A 129 8.26 1.20 -8.95
CA ARG A 129 8.15 0.97 -10.39
C ARG A 129 8.00 -0.51 -10.78
N SER A 130 8.24 -1.42 -9.84
CA SER A 130 7.94 -2.86 -9.98
C SER A 130 6.44 -3.20 -9.91
N LEU A 131 5.59 -2.22 -9.58
CA LEU A 131 4.14 -2.41 -9.52
C LEU A 131 3.52 -2.44 -10.92
N LEU A 132 2.62 -3.39 -11.18
CA LEU A 132 1.97 -3.54 -12.49
C LEU A 132 0.75 -2.63 -12.68
N CYS A 133 0.28 -1.98 -11.62
CA CYS A 133 -0.74 -0.96 -11.69
C CYS A 133 -0.42 0.18 -10.72
N THR A 134 -0.88 1.38 -11.05
CA THR A 134 -1.00 2.45 -10.06
C THR A 134 -2.10 2.03 -9.08
N PRO A 135 -1.93 2.24 -7.77
CA PRO A 135 -3.06 2.25 -6.85
C PRO A 135 -3.98 3.39 -7.30
N SER A 136 -4.95 3.10 -8.17
CA SER A 136 -5.78 4.12 -8.80
C SER A 136 -6.84 4.61 -7.83
N SER A 137 -7.35 5.81 -8.04
CA SER A 137 -8.43 6.44 -7.27
C SER A 137 -9.75 5.65 -7.24
N SER A 138 -9.87 4.57 -8.04
CA SER A 138 -11.01 3.63 -8.05
C SER A 138 -10.75 2.34 -7.26
N SER A 139 -9.50 2.09 -6.88
CA SER A 139 -9.05 1.11 -5.88
C SER A 139 -8.54 1.88 -4.66
N SER A 140 -9.36 2.80 -4.15
CA SER A 140 -9.16 3.44 -2.86
C SER A 140 -8.87 2.34 -1.84
N GLY A 141 -7.74 2.44 -1.14
CA GLY A 141 -7.31 1.42 -0.20
C GLY A 141 -8.42 1.05 0.79
N TYR A 142 -8.28 -0.10 1.42
CA TYR A 142 -9.25 -0.58 2.39
C TYR A 142 -9.18 0.24 3.67
N ASP A 143 -10.24 0.99 3.92
CA ASP A 143 -10.37 1.91 5.03
C ASP A 143 -10.64 1.16 6.34
N VAL A 144 -9.74 1.30 7.30
CA VAL A 144 -9.88 0.81 8.68
C VAL A 144 -10.10 2.03 9.57
N ASP A 145 -11.36 2.37 9.81
CA ASP A 145 -11.72 3.46 10.70
C ASP A 145 -11.66 3.00 12.17
N PHE A 146 -10.60 3.41 12.87
CA PHE A 146 -10.40 3.04 14.27
C PHE A 146 -11.45 3.65 15.20
N THR A 147 -12.22 4.66 14.76
CA THR A 147 -13.27 5.26 15.58
C THR A 147 -14.55 4.40 15.63
N SER A 148 -14.76 3.54 14.63
CA SER A 148 -16.01 2.80 14.45
C SER A 148 -15.85 1.28 14.33
N ILE A 149 -14.69 0.77 13.90
CA ILE A 149 -14.46 -0.66 13.69
C ILE A 149 -14.68 -1.48 14.98
N SER A 150 -15.29 -2.65 14.85
CA SER A 150 -15.49 -3.58 15.96
C SER A 150 -14.31 -4.55 16.12
N LEU A 151 -14.12 -5.10 17.33
CA LEU A 151 -13.09 -6.11 17.58
C LEU A 151 -13.29 -7.37 16.70
N LEU A 152 -14.54 -7.79 16.50
CA LEU A 152 -14.87 -8.98 15.69
C LEU A 152 -14.53 -8.76 14.22
N GLU A 153 -14.80 -7.57 13.69
CA GLU A 153 -14.44 -7.21 12.31
C GLU A 153 -12.93 -7.15 12.13
N LEU A 154 -12.19 -6.64 13.12
CA LEU A 154 -10.72 -6.65 13.07
C LEU A 154 -10.13 -8.06 13.06
N GLN A 155 -10.79 -9.05 13.68
CA GLN A 155 -10.31 -10.42 13.76
C GLN A 155 -10.46 -11.22 12.45
N ASP A 156 -11.42 -10.84 11.60
CA ASP A 156 -11.68 -11.47 10.30
C ASP A 156 -12.25 -10.42 9.33
N PHE A 157 -11.38 -9.90 8.47
CA PHE A 157 -11.76 -8.94 7.45
C PHE A 157 -11.25 -9.35 6.07
N THR A 158 -11.94 -8.87 5.03
CA THR A 158 -11.59 -9.14 3.64
C THR A 158 -11.43 -7.83 2.88
N VAL A 159 -10.26 -7.66 2.27
CA VAL A 159 -9.94 -6.55 1.38
C VAL A 159 -10.24 -6.97 -0.06
N PRO A 160 -11.25 -6.36 -0.73
CA PRO A 160 -11.52 -6.65 -2.13
C PRO A 160 -10.41 -6.11 -3.03
N ILE A 161 -10.11 -6.83 -4.11
CA ILE A 161 -9.09 -6.47 -5.09
C ILE A 161 -9.75 -6.28 -6.44
N SER A 162 -9.50 -5.13 -7.06
CA SER A 162 -9.84 -4.86 -8.46
C SER A 162 -8.78 -3.93 -9.05
N TRP A 163 -7.92 -4.48 -9.90
CA TRP A 163 -6.84 -3.75 -10.54
C TRP A 163 -7.02 -3.72 -12.06
N SER A 164 -6.69 -2.59 -12.66
CA SER A 164 -6.50 -2.46 -14.11
C SER A 164 -5.01 -2.39 -14.39
N LEU A 165 -4.48 -3.38 -15.11
CA LEU A 165 -3.05 -3.50 -15.31
C LEU A 165 -2.54 -2.55 -16.39
N LEU A 166 -1.41 -1.90 -16.10
CA LEU A 166 -0.75 -0.97 -17.02
C LEU A 166 0.29 -1.66 -17.90
N TYR A 167 0.79 -2.82 -17.46
CA TYR A 167 1.88 -3.54 -18.10
C TYR A 167 1.53 -5.01 -18.33
N THR A 168 2.05 -5.56 -19.44
CA THR A 168 2.16 -6.99 -19.68
C THR A 168 3.37 -7.52 -18.94
N GLY A 169 3.22 -8.64 -18.22
CA GLY A 169 4.29 -9.24 -17.43
C GLY A 169 3.81 -10.40 -16.55
N LEU A 170 4.60 -10.72 -15.54
CA LEU A 170 4.27 -11.72 -14.52
C LEU A 170 3.97 -11.05 -13.18
N ILE A 171 2.81 -11.35 -12.61
CA ILE A 171 2.52 -11.07 -11.21
C ILE A 171 3.22 -12.15 -10.38
N HIS A 172 4.32 -11.77 -9.74
CA HIS A 172 5.05 -12.65 -8.82
C HIS A 172 4.39 -12.71 -7.45
N GLY A 173 3.58 -11.70 -7.11
CA GLY A 173 2.94 -11.60 -5.82
C GLY A 173 2.09 -10.35 -5.65
N VAL A 174 1.60 -10.16 -4.43
CA VAL A 174 0.87 -8.96 -3.99
C VAL A 174 1.70 -8.22 -2.95
N ALA A 175 1.90 -6.92 -3.16
CA ALA A 175 2.53 -6.03 -2.21
C ALA A 175 1.46 -5.33 -1.36
N GLY A 176 1.74 -5.15 -0.07
CA GLY A 176 0.86 -4.48 0.87
C GLY A 176 1.60 -3.42 1.70
N TRP A 177 0.93 -2.31 1.94
CA TRP A 177 1.39 -1.23 2.83
C TRP A 177 0.19 -0.48 3.40
N PHE A 178 0.43 0.51 4.25
CA PHE A 178 -0.65 1.30 4.85
C PHE A 178 -0.30 2.78 5.00
N ASP A 179 -1.33 3.60 5.00
CA ASP A 179 -1.23 5.00 5.40
C ASP A 179 -2.07 5.24 6.65
N LEU A 180 -1.67 6.21 7.47
CA LEU A 180 -2.39 6.63 8.65
C LEU A 180 -2.90 8.05 8.48
N ALA A 181 -4.11 8.28 8.97
CA ALA A 181 -4.75 9.57 9.05
C ALA A 181 -4.94 9.97 10.52
N PHE A 182 -4.47 11.17 10.86
CA PHE A 182 -4.62 11.80 12.16
C PHE A 182 -5.65 12.93 12.03
N ILE A 183 -6.91 12.61 12.29
CA ILE A 183 -8.06 13.50 12.10
C ILE A 183 -8.46 14.06 13.48
N PRO A 184 -8.30 15.37 13.72
CA PRO A 184 -8.83 15.97 14.94
C PRO A 184 -10.37 15.93 14.92
N PRO A 185 -11.03 15.76 16.08
CA PRO A 185 -12.48 15.87 16.16
C PRO A 185 -12.95 17.23 15.63
N VAL A 186 -13.99 17.21 14.81
CA VAL A 186 -14.57 18.44 14.26
C VAL A 186 -15.21 19.23 15.39
N THR A 187 -14.51 20.24 15.91
CA THR A 187 -15.13 21.31 16.70
C THR A 187 -15.37 22.52 15.79
N PRO A 188 -16.63 22.80 15.40
CA PRO A 188 -16.95 24.07 14.75
C PRO A 188 -16.62 25.22 15.70
N PRO A 189 -16.00 26.34 15.22
CA PRO A 189 -15.65 26.69 13.85
C PRO A 189 -14.12 26.64 13.55
N THR A 190 -13.30 25.98 14.36
CA THR A 190 -11.84 26.20 14.38
C THR A 190 -11.02 24.93 14.14
N THR A 191 -11.15 24.29 12.98
CA THR A 191 -10.08 23.37 12.54
C THR A 191 -9.07 24.21 11.75
N PRO A 192 -7.91 24.58 12.30
CA PRO A 192 -6.92 25.35 11.57
C PRO A 192 -6.44 24.57 10.34
N PRO A 193 -6.07 25.27 9.24
CA PRO A 193 -5.44 24.63 8.09
C PRO A 193 -4.20 23.83 8.52
N GLY A 194 -4.08 22.58 8.08
CA GLY A 194 -2.95 21.70 8.44
C GLY A 194 -3.10 20.95 9.77
N ALA A 195 -4.29 20.94 10.38
CA ALA A 195 -4.55 20.09 11.55
C ALA A 195 -4.69 18.59 11.20
N TYR A 196 -4.99 18.29 9.93
CA TYR A 196 -4.96 16.94 9.39
C TYR A 196 -3.52 16.56 9.04
N VAL A 197 -3.05 15.44 9.58
CA VAL A 197 -1.73 14.89 9.28
C VAL A 197 -1.92 13.49 8.72
N GLU A 198 -1.19 13.17 7.67
CA GLU A 198 -1.09 11.82 7.11
C GLU A 198 0.34 11.32 7.25
N MET A 199 0.48 10.01 7.41
CA MET A 199 1.76 9.32 7.36
C MET A 199 1.63 8.14 6.42
N SER A 200 2.40 8.15 5.34
CA SER A 200 2.41 7.05 4.37
C SER A 200 3.56 6.09 4.62
N THR A 201 3.30 4.80 4.44
CA THR A 201 4.34 3.75 4.36
C THR A 201 4.47 3.18 2.95
N GLY A 202 3.92 3.87 1.94
CA GLY A 202 3.99 3.44 0.55
C GLY A 202 5.42 3.35 0.00
N PRO A 203 5.66 2.53 -1.03
CA PRO A 203 6.99 2.34 -1.61
C PRO A 203 7.53 3.58 -2.37
N ALA A 204 6.67 4.57 -2.63
CA ALA A 204 7.05 5.86 -3.19
C ALA A 204 7.28 6.96 -2.13
N ALA A 205 6.92 6.69 -0.86
CA ALA A 205 7.13 7.59 0.26
C ALA A 205 8.52 7.37 0.90
N GLU A 206 8.86 8.20 1.88
CA GLU A 206 10.10 8.00 2.64
C GLU A 206 10.06 6.67 3.41
N ARG A 207 11.20 5.97 3.42
CA ARG A 207 11.32 4.64 4.04
C ARG A 207 11.08 4.72 5.55
N THR A 208 10.12 3.93 6.03
CA THR A 208 9.85 3.72 7.46
C THR A 208 10.40 2.38 7.96
N HIS A 209 10.35 2.14 9.28
CA HIS A 209 10.78 0.87 9.87
C HIS A 209 9.77 -0.27 9.63
N TRP A 210 8.48 0.04 9.42
CA TRP A 210 7.46 -0.94 9.03
C TRP A 210 7.69 -1.51 7.63
N GLN A 211 8.34 -0.73 6.75
CA GLN A 211 8.56 -1.08 5.34
C GLN A 211 7.25 -1.48 4.65
N GLN A 212 7.34 -2.32 3.61
CA GLN A 212 6.21 -2.93 2.95
C GLN A 212 6.33 -4.45 3.04
N VAL A 213 5.20 -5.13 2.86
CA VAL A 213 5.15 -6.60 2.80
C VAL A 213 4.85 -7.07 1.39
N ARG A 214 5.47 -8.17 0.97
CA ARG A 214 5.27 -8.81 -0.34
C ARG A 214 4.92 -10.29 -0.13
N PHE A 215 3.78 -10.71 -0.66
CA PHE A 215 3.26 -12.07 -0.64
C PHE A 215 3.55 -12.74 -1.98
N LEU A 216 4.49 -13.69 -2.03
CA LEU A 216 4.92 -14.34 -3.27
C LEU A 216 4.06 -15.55 -3.60
N PHE A 217 3.61 -15.64 -4.85
CA PHE A 217 2.98 -16.86 -5.35
C PHE A 217 4.05 -17.89 -5.72
N LYS A 218 3.81 -19.16 -5.35
CA LYS A 218 4.61 -20.32 -5.77
C LYS A 218 4.73 -20.40 -7.30
N GLU A 219 3.66 -20.02 -7.99
CA GLU A 219 3.56 -19.95 -9.44
C GLU A 219 3.12 -18.54 -9.85
N PRO A 220 3.98 -17.75 -10.54
CA PRO A 220 3.59 -16.44 -11.03
C PRO A 220 2.39 -16.51 -12.00
N LEU A 221 1.65 -15.40 -12.09
CA LEU A 221 0.47 -15.26 -12.95
C LEU A 221 0.80 -14.37 -14.15
N GLY A 222 0.67 -14.89 -15.36
CA GLY A 222 0.87 -14.13 -16.59
C GLY A 222 -0.31 -13.23 -16.89
N VAL A 223 -0.02 -11.97 -17.21
CA VAL A 223 -1.03 -10.94 -17.46
C VAL A 223 -0.63 -10.01 -18.59
N ASN A 224 -1.61 -9.46 -19.29
CA ASN A 224 -1.42 -8.46 -20.33
C ASN A 224 -1.85 -7.06 -19.85
N ALA A 225 -1.19 -6.03 -20.37
CA ALA A 225 -1.61 -4.65 -20.19
C ALA A 225 -3.08 -4.45 -20.65
N GLY A 226 -3.83 -3.65 -19.89
CA GLY A 226 -5.25 -3.43 -20.10
C GLY A 226 -6.17 -4.50 -19.52
N GLN A 227 -5.65 -5.67 -19.11
CA GLN A 227 -6.48 -6.67 -18.43
C GLN A 227 -6.85 -6.21 -17.01
N ARG A 228 -8.06 -6.62 -16.59
CA ARG A 228 -8.50 -6.47 -15.20
C ARG A 228 -8.16 -7.73 -14.41
N VAL A 229 -7.67 -7.52 -13.20
CA VAL A 229 -7.47 -8.57 -12.20
C VAL A 229 -8.42 -8.30 -11.05
N GLN A 230 -9.22 -9.30 -10.70
CA GLN A 230 -10.13 -9.24 -9.56
C GLN A 230 -9.69 -10.25 -8.50
N GLY A 231 -10.04 -10.01 -7.26
CA GLY A 231 -9.59 -10.86 -6.17
C GLY A 231 -10.06 -10.41 -4.80
N TRP A 232 -9.46 -11.01 -3.80
CA TRP A 232 -9.59 -10.60 -2.40
C TRP A 232 -8.36 -11.02 -1.61
N MET A 233 -8.09 -10.30 -0.53
CA MET A 233 -7.18 -10.67 0.54
C MET A 233 -7.97 -10.80 1.83
N ARG A 234 -8.03 -11.98 2.43
CA ARG A 234 -8.66 -12.23 3.72
C ARG A 234 -7.60 -12.36 4.80
N CYS A 235 -7.79 -11.64 5.90
CA CYS A 235 -6.93 -11.68 7.07
C CYS A 235 -7.73 -12.25 8.23
N VAL A 236 -7.32 -13.42 8.74
CA VAL A 236 -7.96 -14.07 9.89
C VAL A 236 -6.96 -14.21 11.03
N VAL A 237 -7.34 -13.79 12.24
CA VAL A 237 -6.50 -13.95 13.42
C VAL A 237 -6.15 -15.41 13.68
N ASN A 238 -4.90 -15.66 14.08
CA ASN A 238 -4.41 -16.98 14.50
C ASN A 238 -3.88 -16.99 15.94
N ASP A 239 -3.59 -18.20 16.43
CA ASP A 239 -3.13 -18.46 17.80
C ASP A 239 -1.74 -17.87 18.10
N MET A 240 -0.98 -17.53 17.06
CA MET A 240 0.36 -16.94 17.15
C MET A 240 0.34 -15.42 17.32
N ARG A 241 -0.78 -14.87 17.81
CA ARG A 241 -1.03 -13.42 17.93
C ARG A 241 -0.79 -12.65 16.64
N SER A 242 -1.18 -13.25 15.52
CA SER A 242 -0.99 -12.68 14.20
C SER A 242 -2.17 -13.01 13.30
N TYR A 243 -1.98 -12.89 11.99
CA TYR A 243 -2.98 -13.19 10.97
C TYR A 243 -2.48 -14.27 10.03
N THR A 244 -3.39 -15.15 9.63
CA THR A 244 -3.25 -15.97 8.43
C THR A 244 -3.85 -15.17 7.28
N VAL A 245 -3.03 -14.89 6.26
CA VAL A 245 -3.40 -14.08 5.11
C VAL A 245 -3.64 -15.01 3.93
N THR A 246 -4.82 -14.96 3.34
CA THR A 246 -5.16 -15.72 2.13
C THR A 246 -5.48 -14.74 1.01
N ILE A 247 -4.86 -14.92 -0.15
CA ILE A 247 -5.10 -14.07 -1.33
C ILE A 247 -5.52 -14.94 -2.48
N GLU A 248 -6.60 -14.55 -3.16
CA GLU A 248 -7.01 -15.11 -4.44
C GLU A 248 -7.07 -14.01 -5.50
N LEU A 249 -6.50 -14.29 -6.68
CA LEU A 249 -6.56 -13.44 -7.86
C LEU A 249 -7.11 -14.22 -9.05
N VAL A 250 -7.90 -13.55 -9.88
CA VAL A 250 -8.42 -14.04 -11.17
C VAL A 250 -8.19 -12.99 -12.25
N VAL A 251 -7.71 -13.43 -13.41
CA VAL A 251 -7.46 -12.57 -14.58
C VAL A 251 -8.64 -12.59 -15.54
N GLY A 252 -9.11 -11.40 -15.93
CA GLY A 252 -10.12 -11.20 -16.97
C GLY A 252 -11.56 -11.36 -16.48
N GLU A 253 -12.51 -11.13 -17.39
CA GLU A 253 -13.96 -11.26 -17.15
C GLU A 253 -14.51 -12.62 -17.65
N MET A 254 -13.64 -13.51 -18.15
CA MET A 254 -14.05 -14.73 -18.84
C MET A 254 -14.06 -15.94 -17.90
N GLY A 255 -15.25 -16.31 -17.42
CA GLY A 255 -15.63 -17.67 -17.01
C GLY A 255 -15.00 -18.25 -15.73
N VAL A 256 -14.08 -17.54 -15.08
CA VAL A 256 -13.51 -17.95 -13.78
C VAL A 256 -14.13 -17.09 -12.70
N GLU A 257 -15.05 -17.66 -11.93
CA GLU A 257 -15.66 -16.95 -10.81
C GLU A 257 -14.68 -16.85 -9.63
N LEU A 258 -14.73 -15.75 -8.89
CA LEU A 258 -14.03 -15.65 -7.61
C LEU A 258 -14.70 -16.57 -6.59
N SER A 259 -13.88 -17.27 -5.83
CA SER A 259 -14.39 -18.03 -4.69
C SER A 259 -14.88 -17.10 -3.58
N ASN A 260 -15.80 -17.59 -2.76
CA ASN A 260 -16.24 -16.86 -1.58
C ASN A 260 -15.11 -16.85 -0.52
N PRO A 261 -14.64 -15.67 -0.08
CA PRO A 261 -13.56 -15.57 0.92
C PRO A 261 -13.90 -16.30 2.21
N ALA A 262 -15.18 -16.34 2.62
CA ALA A 262 -15.60 -16.96 3.87
C ALA A 262 -15.44 -18.49 3.88
N SER A 263 -15.62 -19.14 2.73
CA SER A 263 -15.55 -20.60 2.58
C SER A 263 -14.19 -21.10 2.08
N ALA A 264 -13.33 -20.23 1.57
CA ALA A 264 -11.98 -20.58 1.16
C ALA A 264 -11.11 -20.78 2.40
N THR A 265 -10.95 -22.02 2.85
CA THR A 265 -10.09 -22.38 3.98
C THR A 265 -8.63 -22.51 3.53
N ALA A 266 -7.69 -22.43 4.49
CA ALA A 266 -6.29 -22.71 4.23
C ALA A 266 -6.06 -24.15 3.72
N GLU A 267 -6.87 -25.11 4.18
CA GLU A 267 -6.81 -26.52 3.78
C GLU A 267 -7.20 -26.75 2.31
N ASP A 268 -8.04 -25.87 1.73
CA ASP A 268 -8.40 -25.93 0.30
C ASP A 268 -7.23 -25.53 -0.62
N SER A 269 -6.12 -25.00 -0.09
CA SER A 269 -4.96 -24.62 -0.89
C SER A 269 -4.13 -25.82 -1.39
N ASP A 270 -4.14 -26.94 -0.66
CA ASP A 270 -3.39 -28.16 -1.00
C ASP A 270 -4.11 -29.04 -2.03
N ALA A 271 -5.44 -28.93 -2.14
CA ALA A 271 -6.25 -29.63 -3.14
C ALA A 271 -6.44 -28.83 -4.45
N TRP A 272 -5.86 -27.63 -4.55
CA TRP A 272 -6.18 -26.70 -5.62
C TRP A 272 -5.49 -27.06 -6.95
N VAL A 273 -6.30 -27.24 -8.00
CA VAL A 273 -5.82 -27.56 -9.35
C VAL A 273 -5.22 -26.31 -10.01
N PRO A 274 -3.98 -26.37 -10.53
CA PRO A 274 -3.36 -25.27 -11.27
C PRO A 274 -4.26 -24.76 -12.40
N HIS A 275 -4.68 -23.49 -12.31
CA HIS A 275 -5.51 -22.85 -13.32
C HIS A 275 -4.73 -21.68 -13.97
N PRO A 276 -4.68 -21.55 -15.30
CA PRO A 276 -3.86 -20.53 -15.96
C PRO A 276 -4.22 -19.08 -15.61
N LEU A 277 -5.49 -18.83 -15.26
CA LEU A 277 -6.03 -17.49 -14.97
C LEU A 277 -6.31 -17.23 -13.49
N ARG A 278 -6.00 -18.16 -12.58
CA ARG A 278 -6.25 -17.99 -11.14
C ARG A 278 -4.98 -18.28 -10.35
N ARG A 279 -4.73 -17.52 -9.29
CA ARG A 279 -3.73 -17.85 -8.27
C ARG A 279 -4.31 -17.68 -6.89
N ARG A 280 -3.96 -18.61 -6.01
CA ARG A 280 -4.23 -18.52 -4.59
C ARG A 280 -2.95 -18.78 -3.81
N GLY A 281 -2.78 -18.11 -2.68
CA GLY A 281 -1.73 -18.42 -1.72
C GLY A 281 -2.21 -18.12 -0.31
N THR A 282 -1.54 -18.75 0.65
CA THR A 282 -1.78 -18.58 2.08
C THR A 282 -0.44 -18.32 2.74
N TRP A 283 -0.38 -17.30 3.60
CA TRP A 283 0.82 -16.89 4.30
C TRP A 283 0.54 -16.70 5.78
N GLN A 284 1.56 -16.95 6.58
CA GLN A 284 1.52 -16.71 8.01
C GLN A 284 2.21 -15.39 8.32
N LEU A 285 1.45 -14.37 8.74
CA LEU A 285 1.99 -13.02 8.96
C LEU A 285 3.01 -12.95 10.10
N HIS A 286 3.12 -13.99 10.94
CA HIS A 286 4.14 -14.12 11.97
C HIS A 286 5.44 -14.77 11.48
N GLU A 287 5.43 -15.46 10.35
CA GLU A 287 6.61 -16.11 9.76
C GLU A 287 7.23 -15.19 8.70
N GLN A 288 7.61 -13.98 9.11
CA GLN A 288 8.17 -13.00 8.20
C GLN A 288 9.63 -13.31 7.88
N THR A 289 10.01 -13.14 6.61
CA THR A 289 11.41 -13.02 6.21
C THR A 289 11.72 -11.58 5.81
N TYR A 290 12.92 -11.11 6.10
CA TYR A 290 13.33 -9.75 5.79
C TYR A 290 14.23 -9.70 4.56
N ASN A 291 13.96 -8.77 3.66
CA ASN A 291 14.78 -8.51 2.48
C ASN A 291 15.19 -7.02 2.46
N TYR A 292 16.49 -6.77 2.70
CA TYR A 292 17.07 -5.43 2.75
C TYR A 292 17.95 -5.12 1.54
N ASN A 293 17.79 -5.86 0.44
CA ASN A 293 18.62 -5.72 -0.76
C ASN A 293 18.35 -4.39 -1.51
N TYR A 294 17.25 -3.71 -1.20
CA TYR A 294 16.96 -2.40 -1.77
C TYR A 294 17.95 -1.34 -1.29
N SER A 295 18.61 -0.69 -2.24
CA SER A 295 19.50 0.44 -1.99
C SER A 295 19.10 1.63 -2.89
N PRO A 296 18.75 2.79 -2.30
CA PRO A 296 18.34 3.97 -3.05
C PRO A 296 19.38 4.44 -4.07
N ALA A 297 20.66 4.20 -3.80
CA ALA A 297 21.77 4.59 -4.68
C ALA A 297 21.72 3.91 -6.05
N PHE A 298 21.11 2.72 -6.15
CA PHE A 298 20.95 1.98 -7.40
C PHE A 298 19.56 2.15 -8.03
N ALA A 299 18.60 2.75 -7.32
CA ALA A 299 17.26 3.01 -7.85
C ALA A 299 17.21 4.27 -8.77
N GLY A 300 18.27 5.07 -8.81
CA GLY A 300 18.23 6.44 -9.35
C GLY A 300 18.69 6.67 -10.80
N GLN A 301 19.11 5.66 -11.57
CA GLN A 301 19.61 5.90 -12.93
C GLN A 301 18.84 5.09 -13.99
N ASP A 302 18.24 5.79 -14.95
CA ASP A 302 17.66 5.27 -16.20
C ASP A 302 16.78 4.01 -16.08
N TYR A 303 15.88 3.94 -15.10
CA TYR A 303 14.96 2.81 -15.00
C TYR A 303 14.01 2.77 -16.20
N ARG A 304 13.95 1.60 -16.83
CA ARG A 304 13.02 1.26 -17.90
C ARG A 304 12.16 0.07 -17.46
N PRO A 305 10.82 0.10 -17.64
CA PRO A 305 9.94 -1.02 -17.29
C PRO A 305 10.41 -2.36 -17.87
N GLU A 306 11.04 -2.33 -19.05
CA GLU A 306 11.58 -3.48 -19.75
C GLU A 306 12.68 -4.22 -18.94
N TYR A 307 13.41 -3.52 -18.06
CA TYR A 307 14.38 -4.16 -17.15
C TYR A 307 13.71 -5.12 -16.16
N SER A 308 12.44 -4.90 -15.86
CA SER A 308 11.60 -5.78 -15.05
C SER A 308 10.70 -6.69 -15.90
N CYS A 309 10.98 -6.80 -17.21
CA CYS A 309 10.17 -7.50 -18.20
C CYS A 309 8.72 -6.99 -18.25
N LEU A 310 8.51 -5.69 -18.01
CA LEU A 310 7.22 -5.03 -18.12
C LEU A 310 7.10 -4.30 -19.46
N TYR A 311 5.99 -4.52 -20.15
CA TYR A 311 5.74 -3.94 -21.48
C TYR A 311 4.42 -3.17 -21.51
N MET A 312 4.43 -1.95 -22.05
CA MET A 312 3.22 -1.16 -22.28
C MET A 312 2.61 -1.45 -23.66
N PRO A 313 1.29 -1.22 -23.86
CA PRO A 313 0.69 -1.26 -25.19
C PRO A 313 1.32 -0.21 -26.12
N GLU A 314 1.59 -0.58 -27.39
CA GLU A 314 2.21 0.31 -28.39
C GLU A 314 1.48 1.66 -28.52
N GLN A 315 0.14 1.67 -28.41
CA GLN A 315 -0.69 2.88 -28.52
C GLN A 315 -0.41 3.92 -27.42
N GLN A 316 0.03 3.50 -26.23
CA GLN A 316 0.36 4.41 -25.12
C GLN A 316 1.83 4.86 -25.14
N GLN A 317 2.74 4.07 -25.74
CA GLN A 317 4.15 4.46 -25.94
C GLN A 317 4.28 5.63 -26.91
N VAL A 318 3.43 5.69 -27.94
CA VAL A 318 3.36 6.79 -28.90
C VAL A 318 2.91 8.09 -28.23
N ALA A 319 1.94 8.04 -27.31
CA ALA A 319 1.49 9.22 -26.56
C ALA A 319 2.56 9.76 -25.59
N ALA A 320 3.31 8.88 -24.92
CA ALA A 320 4.38 9.29 -23.99
C ALA A 320 5.58 9.95 -24.70
N SER A 321 5.89 9.52 -25.93
CA SER A 321 7.00 10.05 -26.72
C SER A 321 6.74 11.44 -27.32
N PHE A 322 5.48 11.86 -27.45
CA PHE A 322 5.11 13.23 -27.85
C PHE A 322 5.21 14.26 -26.71
N VAL A 323 5.26 13.82 -25.44
CA VAL A 323 5.37 14.73 -24.28
C VAL A 323 6.84 15.06 -23.96
N THR A 324 7.79 14.25 -24.45
CA THR A 324 9.24 14.41 -24.22
C THR A 324 9.97 15.16 -25.33
N ALA A 325 9.27 15.79 -26.28
CA ALA A 325 9.94 16.61 -27.28
C ALA A 325 10.58 17.84 -26.60
N PRO A 326 11.89 18.09 -26.76
CA PRO A 326 12.52 19.27 -26.19
C PRO A 326 11.89 20.54 -26.78
N PRO A 327 11.76 21.64 -26.01
CA PRO A 327 11.29 22.89 -26.58
C PRO A 327 12.21 23.32 -27.72
N PRO A 328 11.66 23.89 -28.82
CA PRO A 328 12.48 24.31 -29.94
C PRO A 328 13.52 25.34 -29.48
N PRO A 329 14.74 25.33 -30.06
CA PRO A 329 15.77 26.30 -29.70
C PRO A 329 15.29 27.73 -30.00
N PRO A 330 15.71 28.73 -29.22
CA PRO A 330 15.30 30.12 -29.45
C PRO A 330 15.96 30.63 -30.74
N GLY A 331 15.22 30.53 -31.84
CA GLY A 331 15.55 31.07 -33.16
C GLY A 331 14.89 32.42 -33.36
N ILE A 332 15.72 33.44 -33.40
CA ILE A 332 15.64 34.71 -34.15
C ILE A 332 14.25 35.05 -34.71
N ALA A 333 13.67 36.15 -34.21
CA ALA A 333 12.45 36.75 -34.72
C ALA A 333 12.57 37.07 -36.22
N GLU A 334 11.71 36.45 -37.03
CA GLU A 334 11.31 36.97 -38.33
C GLU A 334 9.78 37.10 -38.39
N ALA A 335 9.36 38.29 -38.82
CA ALA A 335 7.99 38.73 -38.92
C ALA A 335 7.21 37.96 -39.99
N GLY A 336 5.92 37.69 -39.74
CA GLY A 336 5.08 37.00 -40.71
C GLY A 336 3.60 36.92 -40.36
N VAL A 337 2.91 38.06 -40.50
CA VAL A 337 1.52 38.20 -40.96
C VAL A 337 0.40 37.52 -40.15
N VAL A 338 -0.28 38.32 -39.32
CA VAL A 338 -1.70 38.10 -38.99
C VAL A 338 -2.53 38.88 -40.01
N VAL A 339 -3.29 38.18 -40.83
CA VAL A 339 -4.42 38.78 -41.56
C VAL A 339 -5.65 38.62 -40.68
N ASP A 340 -6.10 39.71 -40.07
CA ASP A 340 -7.42 39.77 -39.44
C ASP A 340 -8.42 40.34 -40.45
N VAL A 341 -9.36 39.49 -40.85
CA VAL A 341 -10.49 39.84 -41.70
C VAL A 341 -11.72 39.98 -40.80
N SER A 342 -11.80 41.11 -40.12
CA SER A 342 -13.05 41.62 -39.52
C SER A 342 -13.18 43.09 -39.95
N GLN A 343 -13.76 43.30 -41.13
CA GLN A 343 -15.06 43.97 -41.24
C GLN A 343 -15.32 45.07 -40.20
N LEU A 344 -15.39 46.29 -40.75
CA LEU A 344 -16.15 47.47 -40.32
C LEU A 344 -15.47 48.39 -39.29
N GLY A 345 -14.87 49.45 -39.82
CA GLY A 345 -14.46 50.62 -39.05
C GLY A 345 -13.96 51.73 -39.96
N SER A 346 -14.88 52.40 -40.63
CA SER A 346 -14.65 53.61 -41.42
C SER A 346 -14.22 54.79 -40.53
N PHE A 347 -13.10 55.43 -40.92
CA PHE A 347 -12.69 56.82 -40.68
C PHE A 347 -12.50 57.32 -39.23
N ASP A 348 -11.28 57.79 -38.92
CA ASP A 348 -11.08 59.23 -38.71
C ASP A 348 -9.64 59.66 -39.03
N ALA A 349 -9.51 60.94 -39.36
CA ALA A 349 -8.41 61.55 -40.07
C ALA A 349 -7.29 62.10 -39.17
N ALA A 350 -6.14 62.23 -39.82
CA ALA A 350 -5.12 63.25 -39.61
C ALA A 350 -4.14 63.08 -38.43
N ASP A 351 -2.88 63.39 -38.78
CA ASP A 351 -1.88 64.01 -37.91
C ASP A 351 -1.27 63.09 -36.82
N PHE A 352 0.03 62.84 -36.74
CA PHE A 352 1.13 63.78 -36.99
C PHE A 352 2.47 63.03 -37.07
N TRP A 353 3.38 63.63 -37.82
CA TRP A 353 4.74 63.20 -38.11
C TRP A 353 5.72 63.26 -36.92
N LEU A 354 6.82 62.51 -37.08
CA LEU A 354 8.21 62.81 -36.64
C LEU A 354 8.56 62.72 -35.15
N ASN A 355 9.49 61.82 -34.84
CA ASN A 355 10.90 62.24 -34.88
C ASN A 355 11.87 61.08 -35.09
N LYS A 356 12.70 61.23 -36.13
CA LYS A 356 13.91 60.45 -36.41
C LYS A 356 15.07 60.97 -35.57
N GLY A 357 16.00 60.08 -35.28
CA GLY A 357 17.37 60.35 -34.84
C GLY A 357 18.12 59.05 -34.84
#